data_AF-A0A483CTE2-F1
#
_entry.id   AF-A0A483CTE2-F1
#
_cell.length_a   1.000
_cell.length_b   1.000
_cell.length_c   1.000
_cell.angle_alpha   90.00
_cell.angle_beta   90.00
_cell.angle_gamma   90.00
#
_symmetry.space_group_name_H-M   'P 1'
#
loop_
_entity.id
_entity.type
_entity.pdbx_description
1 polymer ?
#
loop_
_entity_poly.entity_id
_entity_poly.type
_entity_poly.pdbx_seq_one_letter_code
_entity_poly.pdbx_strand_id
1 'polypeptide(L)'
;MNHSGDADLEAALESGNEDAVCAALQDMLIFRSAHPLSPADLDAVAGVLEGGGRAGRLALQVLYVAAVRQGMLPADTERAAEGIRRILGECGDDRTVVTHAVRLLGAMDHPLAIERLRSGRERVKTEDYCHPMMVDYLRRHDADLAALQGAPGKNLREIRAYARDPAAHEERVQMEQEDEVEIL
;
A
#
# COMPACT_ATOMS: atom_id res chain seq x y z
N MET A 1 -22.21 -21.75 -5.93
CA MET A 1 -21.44 -21.62 -7.18
C MET A 1 -20.09 -21.06 -6.78
N ASN A 2 -19.04 -21.87 -6.86
CA ASN A 2 -17.68 -21.43 -6.58
C ASN A 2 -17.21 -20.64 -7.79
N HIS A 3 -17.10 -19.31 -7.67
CA HIS A 3 -16.47 -18.51 -8.71
C HIS A 3 -14.96 -18.78 -8.61
N SER A 4 -14.41 -19.54 -9.56
CA SER A 4 -12.98 -19.81 -9.65
C SER A 4 -12.28 -18.63 -10.31
N GLY A 5 -12.10 -17.52 -9.58
CA GLY A 5 -11.27 -16.40 -10.05
C GLY A 5 -9.87 -16.86 -10.48
N ASP A 6 -9.36 -17.92 -9.84
CA ASP A 6 -8.13 -18.65 -10.16
C ASP A 6 -8.09 -19.11 -11.62
N ALA A 7 -9.16 -19.75 -12.10
CA ALA A 7 -9.22 -20.29 -13.47
C ALA A 7 -9.31 -19.19 -14.53
N ASP A 8 -9.89 -18.04 -14.19
CA ASP A 8 -10.08 -16.93 -15.14
C ASP A 8 -8.79 -16.10 -15.28
N LEU A 9 -8.05 -15.87 -14.19
CA LEU A 9 -6.77 -15.16 -14.26
C LEU A 9 -5.66 -16.03 -14.86
N GLU A 10 -5.57 -17.30 -14.48
CA GLU A 10 -4.58 -18.23 -15.04
C GLU A 10 -4.78 -18.39 -16.56
N ALA A 11 -6.02 -18.63 -17.01
CA ALA A 11 -6.34 -18.69 -18.44
C ALA A 11 -6.05 -17.35 -19.17
N ALA A 12 -6.31 -16.21 -18.53
CA ALA A 12 -5.96 -14.92 -19.09
C ALA A 12 -4.44 -14.74 -19.24
N LEU A 13 -3.65 -15.20 -18.28
CA LEU A 13 -2.19 -15.15 -18.34
C LEU A 13 -1.63 -16.08 -19.42
N GLU A 14 -2.15 -17.30 -19.53
CA GLU A 14 -1.79 -18.24 -20.60
C GLU A 14 -2.12 -17.68 -22.00
N SER A 15 -3.19 -16.89 -22.13
CA SER A 15 -3.56 -16.27 -23.41
C SER A 15 -2.61 -15.15 -23.84
N GLY A 16 -1.81 -14.59 -22.92
CA GLY A 16 -0.95 -13.42 -23.16
C GLY A 16 -1.70 -12.13 -23.48
N ASN A 17 -3.04 -12.10 -23.35
CA ASN A 17 -3.86 -10.94 -23.67
C ASN A 17 -3.99 -10.02 -22.44
N GLU A 18 -3.32 -8.87 -22.49
CA GLU A 18 -3.33 -7.89 -21.38
C GLU A 18 -4.74 -7.40 -21.02
N ASP A 19 -5.65 -7.25 -22.00
CA ASP A 19 -7.03 -6.84 -21.72
C ASP A 19 -7.81 -7.93 -20.99
N ALA A 20 -7.54 -9.21 -21.28
CA ALA A 20 -8.12 -10.32 -20.55
C ALA A 20 -7.61 -10.37 -19.11
N VAL A 21 -6.31 -10.13 -18.90
CA VAL A 21 -5.71 -10.04 -17.55
C VAL A 21 -6.33 -8.87 -16.78
N CYS A 22 -6.45 -7.70 -17.40
CA CYS A 22 -7.10 -6.54 -16.78
C CYS A 22 -8.57 -6.82 -16.42
N ALA A 23 -9.31 -7.52 -17.28
CA ALA A 23 -10.70 -7.92 -17.00
C ALA A 23 -10.80 -8.87 -15.81
N ALA A 24 -9.97 -9.92 -15.77
CA ALA A 24 -9.94 -10.87 -14.66
C ALA A 24 -9.58 -10.20 -13.32
N LEU A 25 -8.58 -9.31 -13.33
CA LEU A 25 -8.23 -8.51 -12.14
C LEU A 25 -9.38 -7.59 -11.71
N GLN A 26 -10.07 -6.96 -12.66
CA GLN A 26 -11.21 -6.11 -12.36
C GLN A 26 -12.37 -6.91 -11.74
N ASP A 27 -12.63 -8.11 -12.23
CA ASP A 27 -13.63 -9.01 -11.65
C ASP A 27 -13.23 -9.41 -10.22
N MET A 28 -11.95 -9.73 -9.98
CA MET A 28 -11.44 -9.94 -8.61
C MET A 28 -11.66 -8.70 -7.72
N LEU A 29 -11.45 -7.48 -8.22
CA LEU A 29 -11.71 -6.23 -7.47
C LEU A 29 -13.20 -6.06 -7.11
N ILE A 30 -14.12 -6.57 -7.93
CA ILE A 30 -15.57 -6.43 -7.75
C ILE A 30 -16.10 -7.52 -6.79
N PHE A 31 -15.75 -8.79 -7.05
CA PHE A 31 -16.33 -9.95 -6.34
C PHE A 31 -15.71 -10.22 -4.96
N ARG A 32 -14.55 -9.64 -4.64
CA ARG A 32 -13.88 -9.76 -3.32
C ARG A 32 -14.68 -9.25 -2.12
N SER A 33 -15.76 -8.51 -2.35
CA SER A 33 -16.68 -8.04 -1.31
C SER A 33 -17.52 -9.19 -0.72
N ALA A 34 -17.68 -10.29 -1.46
CA ALA A 34 -18.41 -11.48 -1.04
C ALA A 34 -17.48 -12.65 -0.65
N HIS A 35 -16.28 -12.73 -1.24
CA HIS A 35 -15.34 -13.85 -1.03
C HIS A 35 -13.89 -13.36 -0.92
N PRO A 36 -13.18 -13.66 0.19
CA PRO A 36 -11.74 -13.44 0.27
C PRO A 36 -11.00 -14.22 -0.83
N LEU A 37 -9.91 -13.65 -1.35
CA LEU A 37 -9.07 -14.33 -2.35
C LEU A 37 -8.33 -15.51 -1.73
N SER A 38 -8.19 -16.61 -2.46
CA SER A 38 -7.38 -17.74 -1.99
C SER A 38 -5.89 -17.36 -2.01
N PRO A 39 -5.02 -18.07 -1.25
CA PRO A 39 -3.57 -17.86 -1.35
C PRO A 39 -3.03 -18.00 -2.77
N ALA A 40 -3.55 -18.96 -3.55
CA ALA A 40 -3.17 -19.16 -4.95
C ALA A 40 -3.53 -17.94 -5.83
N ASP A 41 -4.74 -17.39 -5.64
CA ASP A 41 -5.16 -16.15 -6.32
C ASP A 41 -4.20 -14.99 -6.00
N LEU A 42 -3.77 -14.85 -4.73
CA LEU A 42 -2.86 -13.78 -4.31
C LEU A 42 -1.49 -13.94 -4.97
N ASP A 43 -0.97 -15.16 -5.07
CA ASP A 43 0.31 -15.45 -5.72
C ASP A 43 0.22 -15.21 -7.24
N ALA A 44 -0.89 -15.60 -7.89
CA ALA A 44 -1.14 -15.32 -9.29
C ALA A 44 -1.17 -13.81 -9.57
N VAL A 45 -1.88 -13.04 -8.73
CA VAL A 45 -1.91 -11.58 -8.81
C VAL A 45 -0.53 -10.97 -8.55
N ALA A 46 0.24 -11.50 -7.61
CA ALA A 46 1.61 -11.06 -7.35
C ALA A 46 2.51 -11.26 -8.59
N GLY A 47 2.33 -12.36 -9.32
CA GLY A 47 3.01 -12.60 -10.59
C GLY A 47 2.72 -11.52 -11.64
N VAL A 48 1.51 -10.97 -11.68
CA VAL A 48 1.14 -9.90 -12.63
C VAL A 48 1.90 -8.60 -12.36
N LEU A 49 2.29 -8.32 -11.11
CA LEU A 49 3.10 -7.14 -10.79
C LEU A 49 4.41 -7.11 -11.58
N GLU A 50 4.92 -8.28 -11.98
CA GLU A 50 6.19 -8.34 -12.69
C GLU A 50 6.15 -7.68 -14.06
N GLY A 51 5.02 -7.79 -14.75
CA GLY A 51 4.80 -7.23 -16.07
C GLY A 51 4.64 -5.71 -16.10
N GLY A 52 4.45 -5.06 -14.95
CA GLY A 52 4.27 -3.61 -14.87
C GLY A 52 3.02 -3.11 -15.61
N GLY A 53 3.07 -1.87 -16.10
CA GLY A 53 2.02 -1.34 -16.97
C GLY A 53 0.63 -1.23 -16.33
N ARG A 54 -0.42 -1.41 -17.11
CA ARG A 54 -1.81 -1.27 -16.64
C ARG A 54 -2.24 -2.45 -15.77
N ALA A 55 -1.94 -3.67 -16.22
CA ALA A 55 -2.25 -4.89 -15.48
C ALA A 55 -1.54 -4.92 -14.12
N GLY A 56 -0.27 -4.53 -14.05
CA GLY A 56 0.48 -4.43 -12.79
C GLY A 56 -0.12 -3.42 -11.81
N ARG A 57 -0.60 -2.26 -12.28
CA ARG A 57 -1.29 -1.27 -11.41
C ARG A 57 -2.62 -1.80 -10.86
N LEU A 58 -3.37 -2.55 -11.66
CA LEU A 58 -4.60 -3.21 -11.20
C LEU A 58 -4.29 -4.31 -10.19
N ALA A 59 -3.27 -5.13 -10.45
CA ALA A 59 -2.80 -6.16 -9.52
C ALA A 59 -2.37 -5.56 -8.18
N LEU A 60 -1.66 -4.43 -8.20
CA LEU A 60 -1.33 -3.68 -6.99
C LEU A 60 -2.58 -3.29 -6.21
N GLN A 61 -3.63 -2.81 -6.89
CA GLN A 61 -4.89 -2.44 -6.24
C GLN A 61 -5.63 -3.68 -5.67
N VAL A 62 -5.55 -4.83 -6.32
CA VAL A 62 -6.11 -6.10 -5.83
C VAL A 62 -5.42 -6.48 -4.52
N LEU A 63 -4.08 -6.56 -4.52
CA LEU A 63 -3.28 -6.94 -3.36
C LEU A 63 -3.39 -5.94 -2.22
N TYR A 64 -3.41 -4.65 -2.52
CA TYR A 64 -3.61 -3.60 -1.53
C TYR A 64 -4.90 -3.83 -0.72
N VAL A 65 -5.99 -4.15 -1.41
CA VAL A 65 -7.27 -4.39 -0.71
C VAL A 65 -7.27 -5.71 0.03
N ALA A 66 -6.67 -6.76 -0.52
CA ALA A 66 -6.51 -8.04 0.19
C ALA A 66 -5.73 -7.85 1.50
N ALA A 67 -4.60 -7.13 1.44
CA ALA A 67 -3.77 -6.85 2.61
C ALA A 67 -4.51 -5.97 3.64
N VAL A 68 -5.08 -4.84 3.21
CA VAL A 68 -5.66 -3.86 4.14
C VAL A 68 -7.02 -4.29 4.69
N ARG A 69 -7.89 -4.90 3.88
CA ARG A 69 -9.23 -5.29 4.34
C ARG A 69 -9.29 -6.69 4.92
N GLN A 70 -8.47 -7.60 4.41
CA GLN A 70 -8.56 -9.03 4.73
C GLN A 70 -7.35 -9.52 5.51
N GLY A 71 -6.28 -8.72 5.65
CA GLY A 71 -5.06 -9.11 6.34
C GLY A 71 -4.29 -10.21 5.61
N MET A 72 -4.55 -10.41 4.32
CA MET A 72 -3.96 -11.50 3.53
C MET A 72 -2.88 -10.96 2.60
N LEU A 73 -1.80 -11.71 2.51
CA LEU A 73 -0.64 -11.42 1.67
C LEU A 73 -0.36 -12.63 0.77
N PRO A 74 0.27 -12.42 -0.39
CA PRO A 74 0.84 -13.51 -1.18
C PRO A 74 1.88 -14.26 -0.33
N ALA A 75 2.07 -15.55 -0.63
CA ALA A 75 3.05 -16.38 0.05
C ALA A 75 4.48 -15.92 -0.24
N ASP A 76 4.73 -15.51 -1.48
CA ASP A 76 6.01 -14.95 -1.93
C ASP A 76 6.02 -13.42 -1.83
N THR A 77 6.25 -12.91 -0.62
CA THR A 77 6.28 -11.47 -0.35
C THR A 77 7.51 -10.78 -0.95
N GLU A 78 8.62 -11.48 -1.16
CA GLU A 78 9.82 -10.93 -1.79
C GLU A 78 9.57 -10.64 -3.27
N ARG A 79 9.02 -11.62 -4.00
CA ARG A 79 8.65 -11.44 -5.41
C ARG A 79 7.61 -10.34 -5.58
N ALA A 80 6.60 -10.29 -4.69
CA ALA A 80 5.62 -9.21 -4.70
C ALA A 80 6.27 -7.84 -4.46
N ALA A 81 7.22 -7.74 -3.52
CA ALA A 81 7.95 -6.50 -3.25
C ALA A 81 8.79 -6.03 -4.46
N GLU A 82 9.41 -6.95 -5.20
CA GLU A 82 10.12 -6.62 -6.44
C GLU A 82 9.20 -6.06 -7.53
N GLY A 83 8.03 -6.67 -7.71
CA GLY A 83 7.00 -6.17 -8.63
C GLY A 83 6.50 -4.77 -8.23
N ILE A 84 6.23 -4.55 -6.94
CA ILE A 84 5.83 -3.24 -6.41
C ILE A 84 6.92 -2.18 -6.67
N ARG A 85 8.19 -2.54 -6.48
CA ARG A 85 9.33 -1.65 -6.75
C ARG A 85 9.40 -1.21 -8.20
N ARG A 86 9.16 -2.14 -9.13
CA ARG A 86 9.12 -1.85 -10.56
C ARG A 86 8.01 -0.86 -10.88
N ILE A 87 6.79 -1.12 -10.40
CA ILE A 87 5.64 -0.22 -10.57
C ILE A 87 5.94 1.17 -10.00
N LEU A 88 6.57 1.26 -8.82
CA LEU A 88 7.00 2.53 -8.23
C LEU A 88 8.05 3.27 -9.06
N GLY A 89 8.84 2.58 -9.89
CA GLY A 89 9.77 3.20 -10.84
C GLY A 89 9.07 3.76 -12.07
N GLU A 90 7.91 3.22 -12.42
CA GLU A 90 7.13 3.57 -13.62
C GLU A 90 5.94 4.50 -13.33
N CYS A 91 5.52 4.62 -12.07
CA CYS A 91 4.26 5.27 -11.72
C CYS A 91 4.27 6.80 -11.85
N GLY A 92 5.44 7.42 -11.90
CA GLY A 92 5.58 8.87 -11.78
C GLY A 92 4.94 9.36 -10.48
N ASP A 93 4.21 10.48 -10.54
CA ASP A 93 3.55 11.10 -9.39
C ASP A 93 2.11 10.59 -9.13
N ASP A 94 1.77 9.37 -9.58
CA ASP A 94 0.46 8.76 -9.31
C ASP A 94 0.32 8.42 -7.82
N ARG A 95 -0.29 9.37 -7.09
CA ARG A 95 -0.47 9.31 -5.64
C ARG A 95 -1.18 8.05 -5.17
N THR A 96 -2.13 7.54 -5.96
CA THR A 96 -2.90 6.35 -5.59
C THR A 96 -2.02 5.12 -5.65
N VAL A 97 -1.24 4.99 -6.72
CA VAL A 97 -0.29 3.88 -6.90
C VAL A 97 0.78 3.89 -5.82
N VAL A 98 1.39 5.05 -5.55
CA VAL A 98 2.37 5.20 -4.46
C VAL A 98 1.78 4.79 -3.12
N THR A 99 0.57 5.26 -2.81
CA THR A 99 -0.11 4.98 -1.55
C THR A 99 -0.35 3.48 -1.36
N HIS A 100 -0.87 2.81 -2.39
CA HIS A 100 -1.11 1.36 -2.36
C HIS A 100 0.19 0.59 -2.22
N ALA A 101 1.21 0.94 -3.02
CA ALA A 101 2.51 0.30 -3.02
C ALA A 101 3.19 0.36 -1.65
N VAL A 102 3.28 1.56 -1.07
CA VAL A 102 3.99 1.73 0.20
C VAL A 102 3.19 1.08 1.36
N ARG A 103 1.84 1.05 1.30
CA ARG A 103 1.02 0.35 2.31
C ARG A 103 1.19 -1.16 2.24
N LEU A 104 1.24 -1.70 1.03
CA LEU A 104 1.46 -3.11 0.80
C LEU A 104 2.89 -3.53 1.23
N LEU A 105 3.90 -2.74 0.89
CA LEU A 105 5.27 -2.94 1.38
C LEU A 105 5.36 -2.89 2.91
N GLY A 106 4.63 -1.96 3.54
CA GLY A 106 4.53 -1.90 5.01
C GLY A 106 3.86 -3.13 5.61
N ALA A 107 2.81 -3.67 4.97
CA ALA A 107 2.16 -4.90 5.40
C ALA A 107 3.07 -6.13 5.29
N MET A 108 4.00 -6.13 4.32
CA MET A 108 5.04 -7.14 4.12
C MET A 108 6.29 -6.93 4.98
N ASP A 109 6.30 -5.93 5.88
CA ASP A 109 7.45 -5.51 6.67
C ASP A 109 8.71 -5.12 5.85
N HIS A 110 8.51 -4.69 4.60
CA HIS A 110 9.61 -4.40 3.68
C HIS A 110 10.26 -3.02 3.96
N PRO A 111 11.61 -2.93 4.07
CA PRO A 111 12.32 -1.73 4.52
C PRO A 111 12.15 -0.51 3.59
N LEU A 112 11.89 -0.73 2.31
CA LEU A 112 11.60 0.35 1.35
C LEU A 112 10.38 1.18 1.74
N ALA A 113 9.43 0.62 2.50
CA ALA A 113 8.30 1.38 3.00
C ALA A 113 8.77 2.58 3.84
N ILE A 114 9.70 2.32 4.78
CA ILE A 114 10.32 3.36 5.62
C ILE A 114 11.14 4.34 4.78
N GLU A 115 11.93 3.85 3.83
CA GLU A 115 12.79 4.72 3.01
C GLU A 115 11.95 5.72 2.20
N ARG A 116 10.86 5.26 1.58
CA ARG A 116 9.96 6.10 0.79
C ARG A 116 9.30 7.16 1.66
N LEU A 117 8.80 6.77 2.82
CA LEU A 117 8.25 7.69 3.84
C LEU A 117 9.28 8.75 4.28
N ARG A 118 10.53 8.34 4.54
CA ARG A 118 11.60 9.24 4.99
C ARG A 118 12.02 10.24 3.93
N SER A 119 12.03 9.82 2.67
CA SER A 119 12.58 10.62 1.58
C SER A 119 11.74 11.87 1.30
N GLY A 120 10.44 11.87 1.64
CA GLY A 120 9.51 12.97 1.36
C GLY A 120 9.51 13.44 -0.09
N ARG A 121 10.05 12.61 -1.01
CA ARG A 121 10.36 12.99 -2.40
C ARG A 121 9.12 13.21 -3.25
N GLU A 122 7.97 12.76 -2.79
CA GLU A 122 6.68 12.94 -3.44
C GLU A 122 5.82 13.84 -2.53
N ARG A 123 5.39 14.99 -3.05
CA ARG A 123 4.53 15.97 -2.35
C ARG A 123 3.16 15.35 -2.07
N VAL A 124 3.10 14.54 -1.03
CA VAL A 124 1.92 14.04 -0.35
C VAL A 124 1.90 14.76 1.00
N LYS A 125 0.74 15.18 1.50
CA LYS A 125 0.68 15.64 2.89
C LYS A 125 1.10 14.47 3.75
N THR A 126 2.20 14.64 4.50
CA THR A 126 2.77 13.63 5.40
C THR A 126 1.69 12.99 6.28
N GLU A 127 0.69 13.79 6.64
CA GLU A 127 -0.48 13.47 7.47
C GLU A 127 -1.34 12.32 6.91
N ASP A 128 -1.66 12.34 5.60
CA ASP A 128 -2.60 11.40 4.96
C ASP A 128 -2.06 9.97 4.87
N TYR A 129 -0.74 9.82 5.03
CA TYR A 129 -0.02 8.61 4.67
C TYR A 129 0.90 8.08 5.78
N CYS A 130 1.67 8.96 6.42
CA CYS A 130 2.65 8.54 7.41
C CYS A 130 1.99 8.11 8.71
N HIS A 131 0.94 8.78 9.18
CA HIS A 131 0.51 8.59 10.57
C HIS A 131 -0.09 7.21 10.87
N PRO A 132 -1.14 6.72 10.20
CA PRO A 132 -1.73 5.41 10.54
C PRO A 132 -0.79 4.24 10.24
N MET A 133 -0.13 4.27 9.08
CA MET A 133 0.76 3.19 8.65
C MET A 133 2.05 3.16 9.46
N MET A 134 2.66 4.31 9.74
CA MET A 134 3.81 4.34 10.64
C MET A 134 3.38 3.91 12.03
N VAL A 135 2.21 4.29 12.55
CA VAL A 135 1.78 3.80 13.88
C VAL A 135 1.69 2.27 13.94
N ASP A 136 1.08 1.63 12.94
CA ASP A 136 1.01 0.16 12.90
C ASP A 136 2.39 -0.48 12.74
N TYR A 137 3.24 0.10 11.89
CA TYR A 137 4.62 -0.38 11.71
C TYR A 137 5.47 -0.15 12.98
N LEU A 138 5.33 1.00 13.64
CA LEU A 138 6.01 1.34 14.87
C LEU A 138 5.63 0.38 15.99
N ARG A 139 4.33 0.06 16.13
CA ARG A 139 3.82 -0.90 17.12
C ARG A 139 4.36 -2.31 16.88
N ARG A 140 4.54 -2.72 15.63
CA ARG A 140 5.12 -4.04 15.29
C ARG A 140 6.62 -4.11 15.56
N HIS A 141 7.33 -2.97 15.47
CA HIS A 141 8.80 -2.89 15.50
C HIS A 141 9.34 -1.97 16.63
N ASP A 142 8.62 -1.84 17.74
CA ASP A 142 8.93 -0.90 18.84
C ASP A 142 10.37 -1.06 19.39
N ALA A 143 10.93 -2.28 19.34
CA ALA A 143 12.30 -2.58 19.73
C ALA A 143 13.34 -1.99 18.76
N ASP A 144 13.12 -2.10 17.46
CA ASP A 144 14.02 -1.59 16.41
C ASP A 144 13.96 -0.05 16.31
N LEU A 145 12.84 0.53 16.74
CA LEU A 145 12.65 1.96 16.85
C LEU A 145 13.37 2.63 18.00
N ALA A 146 13.59 1.92 19.11
CA ALA A 146 14.45 2.41 20.17
C ALA A 146 15.88 2.66 19.65
N ALA A 147 16.36 1.84 18.71
CA ALA A 147 17.66 1.99 18.07
C ALA A 147 17.71 3.16 17.06
N LEU A 148 16.59 3.53 16.44
CA LEU A 148 16.51 4.60 15.43
C LEU A 148 16.26 6.01 16.02
N GLN A 149 16.09 6.15 17.34
CA GLN A 149 15.85 7.43 18.05
C GLN A 149 16.97 8.47 17.92
N GLY A 150 18.13 8.11 17.39
CA GLY A 150 19.23 9.02 17.09
C GLY A 150 19.11 9.77 15.75
N ALA A 151 18.10 9.46 14.92
CA ALA A 151 17.94 10.07 13.61
C ALA A 151 17.12 11.39 13.68
N PRO A 152 17.59 12.50 13.10
CA PRO A 152 16.85 13.75 13.09
C PRO A 152 15.63 13.68 12.15
N GLY A 153 14.44 14.03 12.64
CA GLY A 153 13.22 14.17 11.83
C GLY A 153 11.99 14.59 12.65
N LYS A 154 11.32 15.67 12.24
CA LYS A 154 10.12 16.22 12.91
C LYS A 154 8.95 15.20 12.96
N ASN A 155 8.86 14.34 11.95
CA ASN A 155 7.71 13.45 11.74
C ASN A 155 7.58 12.33 12.80
N LEU A 156 8.67 11.80 13.38
CA LEU A 156 8.56 10.71 14.37
C LEU A 156 7.86 11.14 15.67
N ARG A 157 8.06 12.40 16.07
CA ARG A 157 7.40 12.97 17.25
C ARG A 157 5.89 13.15 17.00
N GLU A 158 5.52 13.61 15.82
CA GLU A 158 4.12 13.76 15.40
C GLU A 158 3.42 12.40 15.24
N ILE A 159 4.10 11.39 14.67
CA ILE A 159 3.56 10.03 14.56
C ILE A 159 3.28 9.44 15.94
N ARG A 160 4.16 9.66 16.94
CA ARG A 160 3.88 9.23 18.31
C ARG A 160 2.74 9.99 18.97
N ALA A 161 2.56 11.26 18.65
CA ALA A 161 1.43 12.04 19.14
C ALA A 161 0.11 11.48 18.57
N TYR A 162 0.05 11.22 17.27
CA TYR A 162 -1.09 10.55 16.63
C TYR A 162 -1.31 9.13 17.20
N ALA A 163 -0.25 8.35 17.44
CA ALA A 163 -0.34 7.00 18.01
C ALA A 163 -1.01 6.95 19.38
N ARG A 164 -0.81 8.02 20.17
CA ARG A 164 -1.31 8.15 21.54
C ARG A 164 -2.75 8.63 21.56
N ASP A 165 -3.08 9.61 20.71
CA ASP A 165 -4.43 10.17 20.62
C ASP A 165 -4.68 10.73 19.20
N PRO A 166 -5.31 9.93 18.31
CA PRO A 166 -5.61 10.34 16.95
C PRO A 166 -6.57 11.54 16.88
N ALA A 167 -7.61 11.55 17.71
CA ALA A 167 -8.65 12.58 17.67
C ALA A 167 -8.11 13.95 18.10
N ALA A 168 -7.32 13.99 19.17
CA ALA A 168 -6.67 15.22 19.61
C ALA A 168 -5.61 15.73 18.61
N HIS A 169 -4.98 14.83 17.85
CA HIS A 169 -4.06 15.23 16.79
C HIS A 169 -4.80 15.86 15.61
N GLU A 170 -5.89 15.23 15.15
CA GLU A 170 -6.74 15.74 14.06
C GLU A 170 -7.33 17.12 14.38
N GLU A 171 -7.84 17.32 15.60
CA GLU A 171 -8.35 18.60 16.07
C GLU A 171 -7.28 19.70 16.05
N ARG A 172 -6.05 19.35 16.45
CA ARG A 172 -4.93 20.32 16.50
C ARG A 172 -4.44 20.70 15.11
N VAL A 173 -4.37 19.75 14.18
CA VAL A 173 -4.04 20.02 12.77
C VAL A 173 -5.13 20.86 12.12
N GLN A 174 -6.39 20.57 12.41
CA GLN A 174 -7.51 21.35 11.91
C GLN A 174 -7.44 22.82 12.38
N MET A 175 -7.14 23.05 13.66
CA MET A 175 -6.96 24.41 14.19
C MET A 175 -5.76 25.13 13.55
N GLU A 176 -4.63 24.45 13.33
CA GLU A 176 -3.46 25.04 12.67
C GLU A 176 -3.74 25.41 11.20
N GLN A 177 -4.57 24.65 10.49
CA GLN A 177 -5.00 24.96 9.12
C GLN A 177 -6.04 26.09 9.05
N GLU A 178 -6.86 26.27 10.10
CA GLU A 178 -7.83 27.36 10.21
C GLU A 178 -7.15 28.71 10.56
N ASP A 179 -6.04 28.69 11.32
CA ASP A 179 -5.23 29.88 11.64
C ASP A 179 -4.40 30.42 10.45
N GLU A 180 -4.15 29.62 9.40
CA GLU A 180 -3.32 30.01 8.24
C GLU A 180 -4.07 30.80 7.14
N VAL A 181 -5.33 31.19 7.34
CA VAL A 181 -6.12 31.94 6.35
C VAL A 181 -6.47 33.35 6.83
N GLU A 182 -5.47 34.24 6.90
CA GLU A 182 -5.69 35.69 6.80
C GLU A 182 -5.28 36.13 5.38
N ILE A 183 -6.26 36.18 4.46
CA ILE A 183 -6.06 36.78 3.14
C ILE A 183 -6.35 38.28 3.27
N LEU A 184 -5.32 39.12 3.22
CA LEU A 184 -5.42 40.56 2.97
C LEU A 184 -5.42 40.86 1.46
#